data_AF-A0A8H6AYZ4-F1
#
_entry.id   AF-A0A8H6AYZ4-F1
#
_cell.length_a   1.000
_cell.length_b   1.000
_cell.length_c   1.000
_cell.angle_alpha   90.00
_cell.angle_beta   90.00
_cell.angle_gamma   90.00
#
_symmetry.space_group_name_H-M   'P 1'
#
loop_
_entity.id
_entity.type
_entity.pdbx_description
1 polymer ?
#
loop_
_entity_poly.entity_id
_entity_poly.type
_entity_poly.pdbx_seq_one_letter_code
_entity_poly.pdbx_strand_id
1 'polypeptide(L)'
;MAHTVGVFQALIAFPVMIHAGVFTFWCLTLDANFTIYEFVNALSNAFFSASILFIIITQRGGNSGDISKEFMVWLEVAKSGFASAVWLWLLFDSIFGPVHNSYNQPQSRTPRIAQAIISFLGLPFLFYPTLAFAIYDLKTSRKSELNVNAGVASTAVDVDEEAAAGERSPLLSRE
;
A
#
# COMPACT_ATOMS: atom_id res chain seq x y z
N MET A 1 8.50 1.44 -12.63
CA MET A 1 8.12 2.52 -11.71
C MET A 1 7.78 2.03 -10.31
N ALA A 2 6.84 1.09 -10.13
CA ALA A 2 6.43 0.60 -8.79
C ALA A 2 7.60 0.06 -7.94
N HIS A 3 8.54 -0.68 -8.54
CA HIS A 3 9.71 -1.22 -7.82
C HIS A 3 10.65 -0.11 -7.32
N THR A 4 10.88 0.94 -8.10
CA THR A 4 11.75 2.07 -7.72
C THR A 4 11.12 2.87 -6.58
N VAL A 5 9.82 3.16 -6.65
CA VAL A 5 9.11 3.88 -5.58
C VAL A 5 9.04 3.06 -4.30
N GLY A 6 8.83 1.74 -4.39
CA GLY A 6 8.86 0.84 -3.23
C GLY A 6 10.21 0.84 -2.50
N VAL A 7 11.33 0.92 -3.22
CA VAL A 7 12.66 1.07 -2.60
C VAL A 7 12.78 2.39 -1.85
N PHE A 8 12.29 3.51 -2.41
CA PHE A 8 12.30 4.80 -1.72
C PHE A 8 11.41 4.78 -0.46
N GLN A 9 10.23 4.17 -0.53
CA GLN A 9 9.36 3.97 0.64
C GLN A 9 10.09 3.17 1.74
N ALA A 10 10.80 2.10 1.36
CA ALA A 10 11.58 1.28 2.30
C ALA A 10 12.78 2.03 2.89
N LEU A 11 13.48 2.84 2.09
CA LEU A 11 14.60 3.66 2.55
C LEU A 11 14.17 4.71 3.58
N ILE A 12 12.92 5.17 3.54
CA ILE A 12 12.36 6.08 4.54
C ILE A 12 11.87 5.30 5.76
N ALA A 13 11.15 4.20 5.55
CA ALA A 13 10.56 3.41 6.64
C ALA A 13 11.61 2.69 7.49
N PHE A 14 12.68 2.19 6.88
CA PHE A 14 13.68 1.39 7.61
C PHE A 14 14.40 2.18 8.72
N PRO A 15 14.98 3.37 8.47
CA PRO A 15 15.64 4.15 9.52
C PRO A 15 14.68 4.57 10.63
N VAL A 16 13.44 4.96 10.28
CA VAL A 16 12.41 5.34 11.26
C VAL A 16 12.06 4.16 12.15
N MET A 17 11.88 2.97 11.57
CA MET A 17 11.60 1.75 12.32
C MET A 17 12.72 1.43 13.31
N ILE A 18 13.97 1.46 12.87
CA ILE A 18 15.13 1.14 13.73
C ILE A 18 15.27 2.18 14.84
N HIS A 19 15.26 3.47 14.50
CA HIS A 19 15.46 4.54 15.47
C HIS A 19 14.35 4.56 16.53
N ALA A 20 13.09 4.56 16.10
CA ALA A 20 11.95 4.57 17.02
C ALA A 20 11.84 3.26 17.82
N GLY A 21 12.17 2.12 17.21
CA GLY A 21 12.19 0.81 17.86
C GLY A 21 13.24 0.73 18.98
N VAL A 22 14.47 1.16 18.70
CA VAL A 22 15.55 1.22 19.70
C VAL A 22 15.17 2.15 20.85
N PHE A 23 14.61 3.33 20.56
CA PHE A 23 14.16 4.26 21.59
C PHE A 23 13.02 3.66 22.44
N THR A 24 12.08 2.96 21.82
CA THR A 24 11.00 2.25 22.54
C THR A 24 11.57 1.20 23.50
N PHE A 25 12.56 0.43 23.04
CA PHE A 25 13.26 -0.54 23.88
C PHE A 25 13.99 0.12 25.03
N TRP A 26 14.65 1.26 24.77
CA TRP A 26 15.33 2.05 25.80
C TRP A 26 14.36 2.52 26.90
N CYS A 27 13.22 3.11 26.52
CA CYS A 27 12.17 3.47 27.47
C CYS A 27 11.72 2.27 28.31
N LEU A 28 11.55 1.10 27.70
CA LEU A 28 11.08 -0.08 28.44
C LEU A 28 12.11 -0.63 29.44
N THR A 29 13.41 -0.51 29.15
CA THR A 29 14.45 -1.31 29.82
C THR A 29 15.46 -0.53 30.64
N LEU A 30 15.74 0.74 30.29
CA LEU A 30 16.95 1.42 30.76
C LEU A 30 16.69 2.75 31.47
N ASP A 31 15.50 3.32 31.35
CA ASP A 31 15.17 4.61 31.94
C ASP A 31 13.92 4.53 32.81
N ALA A 32 13.96 5.13 34.00
CA ALA A 32 12.81 5.21 34.92
C ALA A 32 12.09 6.57 34.83
N ASN A 33 12.64 7.54 34.08
CA ASN A 33 12.16 8.92 34.05
C ASN A 33 11.44 9.31 32.75
N PHE A 34 11.14 8.36 31.86
CA PHE A 34 10.41 8.66 30.62
C PHE A 34 8.91 8.83 30.88
N THR A 35 8.26 9.65 30.06
CA THR A 35 6.80 9.76 30.10
C THR A 35 6.15 8.62 29.30
N ILE A 36 4.98 8.13 29.75
CA ILE A 36 4.17 7.16 28.99
C ILE A 36 3.93 7.67 27.56
N TYR A 37 3.82 8.99 27.40
CA TYR A 37 3.68 9.63 26.10
C TYR A 37 4.85 9.33 25.15
N GLU A 38 6.09 9.51 25.60
CA GLU A 38 7.29 9.28 24.78
C GLU A 38 7.40 7.81 24.34
N PHE A 39 7.07 6.89 25.24
CA PHE A 39 6.99 5.47 24.93
C PHE A 39 5.95 5.17 23.85
N VAL A 40 4.71 5.64 24.03
CA VAL A 40 3.62 5.41 23.07
C VAL A 40 3.92 6.04 21.71
N ASN A 41 4.52 7.24 21.70
CA ASN A 41 4.89 7.93 20.47
C ASN A 41 5.96 7.15 19.70
N ALA A 42 7.02 6.71 20.38
CA ALA A 42 8.07 5.93 19.74
C ALA A 42 7.57 4.56 19.27
N LEU A 43 6.77 3.88 20.09
CA LEU A 43 6.19 2.58 19.75
C LEU A 43 5.30 2.69 18.51
N SER A 44 4.43 3.71 18.45
CA SER A 44 3.53 3.92 17.32
C SER A 44 4.29 4.17 16.02
N ASN A 45 5.29 5.07 16.06
CA ASN A 45 6.13 5.34 14.90
C ASN A 45 6.92 4.10 14.44
N ALA A 46 7.46 3.32 15.38
CA ALA A 46 8.15 2.07 15.07
C ALA A 46 7.21 1.05 14.42
N PHE A 47 6.01 0.87 14.99
CA PHE A 47 5.02 -0.09 14.53
C PHE A 47 4.51 0.23 13.12
N PHE A 48 4.14 1.48 12.85
CA PHE A 48 3.65 1.86 11.53
C PHE A 48 4.75 1.74 10.47
N SER A 49 5.98 2.13 10.81
CA SER A 49 7.12 2.02 9.91
C SER A 49 7.49 0.57 9.62
N ALA A 50 7.47 -0.29 10.64
CA ALA A 50 7.64 -1.74 10.48
C ALA A 50 6.55 -2.34 9.59
N SER A 51 5.31 -1.93 9.77
CA SER A 51 4.17 -2.42 8.98
C SER A 51 4.30 -2.06 7.49
N ILE A 52 4.72 -0.83 7.19
CA ILE A 52 5.03 -0.39 5.82
C ILE A 52 6.18 -1.23 5.23
N LEU A 53 7.27 -1.41 5.98
CA LEU A 53 8.42 -2.19 5.54
C LEU A 53 8.05 -3.66 5.27
N PHE A 54 7.27 -4.27 6.17
CA PHE A 54 6.77 -5.63 6.04
C PHE A 54 5.98 -5.79 4.74
N ILE A 55 5.04 -4.88 4.46
CA ILE A 55 4.27 -4.91 3.22
C ILE A 55 5.19 -4.81 1.99
N ILE A 56 6.18 -3.93 1.99
CA ILE A 56 7.11 -3.79 0.86
C ILE A 56 7.91 -5.09 0.64
N ILE A 57 8.35 -5.74 1.71
CA ILE A 57 9.05 -7.03 1.65
C ILE A 57 8.12 -8.12 1.09
N THR A 58 6.88 -8.20 1.57
CA THR A 58 5.86 -9.13 1.06
C THR A 58 5.58 -8.90 -0.42
N GLN A 59 5.44 -7.65 -0.86
CA GLN A 59 5.25 -7.30 -2.26
C GLN A 59 6.45 -7.73 -3.13
N ARG A 60 7.68 -7.56 -2.61
CA ARG A 60 8.89 -7.97 -3.32
C ARG A 60 9.00 -9.49 -3.46
N GLY A 61 8.68 -10.25 -2.42
CA GLY A 61 8.65 -11.72 -2.49
C GLY A 61 7.54 -12.24 -3.39
N GLY A 62 6.37 -11.58 -3.34
CA GLY A 62 5.18 -11.94 -4.09
C GLY A 62 5.21 -11.68 -5.59
N ASN A 63 6.12 -10.83 -6.06
CA ASN A 63 6.32 -10.55 -7.48
C ASN A 63 6.94 -11.73 -8.27
N SER A 64 7.12 -12.88 -7.62
CA SER A 64 7.68 -14.12 -8.19
C SER A 64 6.63 -15.04 -8.84
N GLY A 65 5.34 -14.65 -8.84
CA GLY A 65 4.29 -15.30 -9.64
C GLY A 65 3.09 -15.86 -8.86
N ASP A 66 3.20 -16.01 -7.54
CA ASP A 66 2.16 -16.69 -6.72
C ASP A 66 1.08 -15.76 -6.15
N ILE A 67 1.20 -14.44 -6.33
CA ILE A 67 0.28 -13.48 -5.70
C ILE A 67 -0.71 -12.90 -6.73
N SER A 68 -2.00 -12.98 -6.40
CA SER A 68 -3.06 -12.39 -7.21
C SER A 68 -2.97 -10.86 -7.25
N LYS A 69 -3.36 -10.27 -8.39
CA LYS A 69 -3.41 -8.80 -8.56
C LYS A 69 -4.33 -8.13 -7.53
N GLU A 70 -5.40 -8.81 -7.12
CA GLU A 70 -6.31 -8.32 -6.07
C GLU A 70 -5.61 -8.22 -4.71
N PHE A 71 -4.80 -9.22 -4.34
CA PHE A 71 -4.02 -9.16 -3.11
C PHE A 71 -2.97 -8.05 -3.16
N MET A 72 -2.33 -7.83 -4.32
CA MET A 72 -1.40 -6.70 -4.50
C MET A 72 -2.08 -5.34 -4.26
N VAL A 73 -3.32 -5.16 -4.73
CA VAL A 73 -4.10 -3.95 -4.45
C VAL A 73 -4.38 -3.80 -2.96
N TRP A 74 -4.80 -4.87 -2.28
CA TRP A 74 -5.03 -4.85 -0.83
C TRP A 74 -3.76 -4.46 -0.04
N LEU A 75 -2.60 -4.96 -0.45
CA LEU A 75 -1.33 -4.55 0.14
C LEU A 75 -1.04 -3.06 -0.08
N GLU A 76 -1.28 -2.52 -1.27
CA GLU A 76 -1.13 -1.08 -1.54
C GLU A 76 -2.12 -0.22 -0.74
N VAL A 77 -3.35 -0.70 -0.56
CA VAL A 77 -4.37 -0.04 0.28
C VAL A 77 -3.90 -0.02 1.72
N ALA A 78 -3.49 -1.17 2.27
CA ALA A 78 -3.01 -1.27 3.64
C ALA A 78 -1.79 -0.37 3.88
N LYS A 79 -0.82 -0.39 2.97
CA LYS A 79 0.39 0.44 3.03
C LYS A 79 0.05 1.93 3.01
N SER A 80 -0.82 2.35 2.11
CA SER A 80 -1.29 3.75 2.03
C SER A 80 -2.09 4.16 3.27
N GLY A 81 -2.85 3.22 3.83
CA GLY A 81 -3.56 3.37 5.10
C GLY A 81 -2.61 3.60 6.27
N PHE A 82 -1.56 2.78 6.41
CA PHE A 82 -0.53 2.98 7.44
C PHE A 82 0.21 4.30 7.28
N ALA A 83 0.58 4.67 6.05
CA ALA A 83 1.22 5.98 5.81
C ALA A 83 0.29 7.13 6.22
N SER A 84 -1.01 7.03 5.92
CA SER A 84 -2.01 8.04 6.30
C SER A 84 -2.21 8.07 7.83
N ALA A 85 -2.16 6.92 8.49
CA ALA A 85 -2.22 6.81 9.95
C ALA A 85 -1.00 7.45 10.63
N VAL A 86 0.21 7.27 10.08
CA VAL A 86 1.43 7.97 10.56
C VAL A 86 1.25 9.48 10.45
N TRP A 87 0.77 9.96 9.30
CA TRP A 87 0.54 11.38 9.11
C TRP A 87 -0.46 11.94 10.13
N LEU A 88 -1.61 11.27 10.32
CA LEU A 88 -2.60 11.67 11.32
C LEU A 88 -2.02 11.65 12.74
N TRP A 89 -1.23 10.63 13.06
CA TRP A 89 -0.53 10.53 14.35
C TRP A 89 0.39 11.72 14.59
N LEU A 90 1.24 12.07 13.61
CA LEU A 90 2.14 13.21 13.68
C LEU A 90 1.40 14.55 13.74
N LEU A 91 0.28 14.66 13.02
CA LEU A 91 -0.58 15.83 13.07
C LEU A 91 -1.14 16.01 14.49
N PHE A 92 -1.69 14.94 15.08
CA PHE A 92 -2.18 14.98 16.46
C PHE A 92 -1.07 15.25 17.47
N ASP A 93 0.13 14.68 17.33
CA ASP A 93 1.29 14.99 18.17
C ASP A 93 1.67 16.49 18.07
N SER A 94 1.61 17.07 16.87
CA SER A 94 1.93 18.50 16.69
C SER A 94 0.92 19.44 17.37
N ILE A 95 -0.36 19.04 17.43
CA ILE A 95 -1.46 19.85 17.99
C ILE A 95 -1.62 19.61 19.49
N PHE A 96 -1.59 18.36 19.93
CA PHE A 96 -1.96 17.94 21.28
C PHE A 96 -0.80 17.37 22.10
N GLY A 97 0.36 17.13 21.48
CA GLY A 97 1.50 16.56 22.17
C GLY A 97 2.01 17.45 23.32
N PRO A 98 2.56 16.85 24.39
CA PRO A 98 3.09 17.56 25.52
C PRO A 98 4.29 18.40 25.10
N VAL A 99 4.31 19.65 25.58
CA VAL A 99 5.48 20.53 25.50
C VAL A 99 6.32 20.20 26.73
N HIS A 100 7.46 19.53 26.55
CA HIS A 100 8.34 19.24 27.68
C HIS A 100 8.91 20.58 28.18
N ASN A 101 8.55 20.92 29.42
CA ASN A 101 9.01 22.14 30.06
C ASN A 101 10.44 21.92 30.56
N SER A 102 11.42 22.09 29.68
CA SER A 102 12.82 22.14 30.11
C SER A 102 13.10 23.55 30.63
N TYR A 103 13.63 23.63 31.86
CA TYR A 103 13.69 24.86 32.68
C TYR A 103 14.39 26.06 32.00
N ASN A 104 15.15 25.84 30.91
CA ASN A 104 15.99 26.85 30.27
C ASN A 104 15.69 27.13 28.79
N GLN A 105 14.70 26.48 28.15
CA GLN A 105 14.35 26.79 26.75
C GLN A 105 12.85 26.63 26.50
N PRO A 106 12.16 27.66 25.95
CA PRO A 106 10.83 27.45 25.40
C PRO A 106 10.96 26.50 24.20
N GLN A 107 10.57 25.23 24.38
CA GLN A 107 10.62 24.26 23.30
C GLN A 107 9.57 24.62 22.24
N SER A 108 10.05 24.91 21.03
CA SER A 108 9.19 25.18 19.88
C SER A 108 8.49 23.91 19.40
N ARG A 109 7.22 24.03 18.99
CA ARG A 109 6.47 22.93 18.33
C ARG A 109 6.87 22.73 16.86
N THR A 110 7.69 23.62 16.33
CA THR A 110 8.16 23.66 14.95
C THR A 110 8.68 22.32 14.40
N PRO A 111 9.53 21.53 15.09
CA PRO A 111 10.00 20.26 14.55
C PRO A 111 8.87 19.23 14.35
N ARG A 112 7.88 19.18 15.25
CA ARG A 112 6.74 18.26 15.13
C ARG A 112 5.82 18.65 13.97
N ILE A 113 5.58 19.95 13.82
CA ILE A 113 4.81 20.49 12.68
C ILE A 113 5.53 20.18 11.36
N ALA A 114 6.85 20.37 11.30
CA ALA A 114 7.64 20.06 10.12
C ALA A 114 7.56 18.57 9.75
N GLN A 115 7.64 17.67 10.75
CA GLN A 115 7.48 16.23 10.54
C GLN A 115 6.09 15.87 9.98
N ALA A 116 5.02 16.46 10.52
CA ALA A 116 3.67 16.26 10.02
C ALA A 116 3.51 16.76 8.56
N ILE A 117 4.10 17.90 8.21
CA ILE A 117 4.09 18.44 6.83
C ILE A 117 4.88 17.54 5.88
N ILE A 118 6.09 17.12 6.27
CA ILE A 118 6.91 16.23 5.44
C ILE A 118 6.19 14.89 5.21
N SER A 119 5.57 14.34 6.26
CA SER A 119 4.76 13.13 6.17
C SER A 119 3.55 13.31 5.25
N PHE A 120 2.86 14.46 5.33
CA PHE A 120 1.77 14.81 4.42
C PHE A 120 2.22 14.79 2.96
N LEU A 121 3.37 15.41 2.65
CA LEU A 121 3.92 15.44 1.30
C LEU A 121 4.29 14.04 0.80
N GLY A 122 4.76 13.15 1.68
CA GLY A 122 5.05 11.77 1.33
C GLY A 122 3.84 11.01 0.76
N LEU A 123 2.61 11.30 1.22
CA LEU A 123 1.40 10.60 0.79
C LEU A 123 1.10 10.72 -0.72
N PRO A 124 0.90 11.92 -1.29
CA PRO A 124 0.58 12.09 -2.70
C PRO A 124 1.76 11.78 -3.63
N PHE A 125 3.01 11.86 -3.16
CA PHE A 125 4.18 11.62 -4.00
C PHE A 125 4.67 10.18 -3.99
N LEU A 126 4.54 9.46 -2.88
CA LEU A 126 5.09 8.12 -2.74
C LEU A 126 4.01 7.04 -2.62
N PHE A 127 2.92 7.26 -1.88
CA PHE A 127 1.98 6.18 -1.54
C PHE A 127 0.74 6.13 -2.45
N TYR A 128 0.07 7.27 -2.66
CA TYR A 128 -1.14 7.28 -3.49
C TYR A 128 -0.90 6.99 -4.97
N PRO A 129 0.23 7.36 -5.59
CA PRO A 129 0.51 6.97 -6.97
C PRO A 129 0.66 5.46 -7.14
N THR A 130 1.29 4.75 -6.19
CA THR A 130 1.46 3.29 -6.28
C THR A 130 0.13 2.57 -6.09
N LEU A 131 -0.72 3.07 -5.19
CA LEU A 131 -2.09 2.60 -5.02
C LEU A 131 -2.95 2.82 -6.28
N ALA A 132 -2.92 4.03 -6.84
CA ALA A 132 -3.65 4.36 -8.06
C ALA A 132 -3.22 3.47 -9.23
N PHE A 133 -1.91 3.24 -9.37
CA PHE A 133 -1.37 2.34 -10.38
C PHE A 133 -1.85 0.90 -10.19
N ALA A 134 -1.83 0.36 -8.96
CA ALA A 134 -2.27 -1.00 -8.69
C ALA A 134 -3.76 -1.19 -9.00
N ILE A 135 -4.61 -0.22 -8.62
CA ILE A 135 -6.04 -0.23 -8.97
C ILE A 135 -6.24 -0.18 -10.48
N TYR A 136 -5.48 0.66 -11.17
CA TYR A 136 -5.54 0.78 -12.62
C TYR A 136 -5.13 -0.52 -13.33
N ASP A 137 -4.05 -1.17 -12.87
CA ASP A 137 -3.57 -2.43 -13.41
C ASP A 137 -4.59 -3.55 -13.23
N LEU A 138 -5.20 -3.65 -12.05
CA LEU A 138 -6.27 -4.62 -11.78
C LEU A 138 -7.48 -4.39 -12.71
N LYS A 139 -7.90 -3.13 -12.86
CA LYS A 139 -9.05 -2.79 -13.72
C LYS A 139 -8.78 -3.10 -15.19
N THR A 140 -7.55 -2.86 -15.65
CA THR A 140 -7.13 -3.14 -17.04
C THR A 140 -7.06 -4.63 -17.29
N SER A 141 -6.52 -5.40 -16.33
CA SER A 141 -6.43 -6.85 -16.40
C SER A 141 -7.81 -7.50 -16.49
N ARG A 142 -8.74 -7.08 -15.61
CA ARG A 142 -10.12 -7.58 -15.63
C ARG A 142 -10.84 -7.28 -16.95
N LYS A 143 -10.63 -6.08 -17.52
CA LYS A 143 -11.19 -5.72 -18.84
C LYS A 143 -10.61 -6.59 -19.96
N SER A 144 -9.31 -6.89 -19.91
CA SER A 144 -8.65 -7.75 -20.90
C SER A 144 -9.21 -9.17 -20.84
N GLU A 145 -9.36 -9.74 -19.64
CA GLU A 145 -9.96 -11.07 -19.46
C GLU A 145 -11.41 -11.13 -19.96
N LEU A 146 -12.20 -10.08 -19.69
CA LEU A 146 -13.58 -10.00 -20.15
C LEU A 146 -13.67 -9.95 -21.68
N ASN A 147 -12.79 -9.20 -22.34
CA ASN A 147 -12.72 -9.11 -23.80
C ASN A 147 -12.26 -10.42 -24.45
N VAL A 148 -11.31 -11.13 -23.83
CA VAL A 148 -10.87 -12.45 -24.30
C VAL A 148 -12.01 -13.46 -24.20
N ASN A 149 -12.71 -13.50 -23.05
CA ASN A 149 -13.84 -14.40 -22.87
C ASN A 149 -15.01 -14.07 -23.80
N ALA A 150 -15.26 -12.79 -24.09
CA ALA A 150 -16.25 -12.37 -25.08
C ALA A 150 -15.85 -12.78 -26.51
N GLY A 151 -14.58 -12.64 -26.87
CA GLY A 151 -14.06 -13.08 -28.17
C GLY A 151 -14.18 -14.59 -28.33
N VAL A 152 -13.78 -15.38 -27.32
CA VAL A 152 -13.89 -16.84 -27.33
C VAL A 152 -15.37 -17.29 -27.37
N ALA A 153 -16.26 -16.62 -26.65
CA ALA A 153 -17.69 -16.89 -26.70
C ALA A 153 -18.29 -16.57 -28.09
N SER A 154 -17.89 -15.47 -28.72
CA SER A 154 -18.30 -15.16 -30.10
C SER A 154 -17.76 -16.18 -31.11
N THR A 155 -16.49 -16.59 -31.00
CA THR A 155 -15.93 -17.62 -31.90
C THR A 155 -16.61 -18.97 -31.70
N ALA A 156 -16.97 -19.35 -30.47
CA ALA A 156 -17.68 -20.60 -30.20
C ALA A 156 -19.11 -20.60 -30.76
N VAL A 157 -19.82 -19.48 -30.64
CA VAL A 157 -21.18 -19.33 -31.19
C VAL A 157 -21.17 -19.35 -32.72
N ASP A 158 -20.22 -18.66 -33.37
CA ASP A 158 -20.10 -18.69 -34.84
C ASP A 158 -19.75 -20.10 -35.36
N VAL A 159 -18.89 -20.86 -34.66
CA VAL A 159 -18.52 -22.23 -35.06
C VAL A 159 -19.69 -23.21 -34.94
N ASP A 160 -20.53 -23.09 -33.91
CA ASP A 160 -21.71 -23.94 -33.74
C ASP A 160 -22.84 -23.56 -34.72
N GLU A 161 -22.99 -22.28 -35.06
CA GLU A 161 -23.99 -21.82 -36.04
C GLU A 161 -23.61 -22.19 -37.48
N GLU A 162 -22.33 -22.13 -37.83
CA GLU A 162 -21.81 -22.55 -39.14
C GLU A 162 -21.81 -24.09 -39.30
N ALA A 163 -21.58 -24.84 -38.22
CA ALA A 163 -21.75 -26.31 -38.21
C ALA A 163 -23.22 -26.73 -38.33
N ALA A 164 -24.15 -26.01 -37.71
CA ALA A 164 -25.60 -26.29 -37.81
C ALA A 164 -26.17 -25.91 -39.19
N ALA A 165 -25.59 -24.94 -39.89
CA ALA A 165 -25.96 -24.54 -41.25
C ALA A 165 -25.45 -25.50 -42.34
N GLY A 166 -24.38 -26.26 -42.07
CA GLY A 166 -23.79 -27.23 -43.01
C GLY A 166 -24.54 -28.55 -43.15
N GLU A 167 -25.42 -28.91 -42.20
CA GLU A 167 -26.11 -30.21 -42.19
C GLU A 167 -27.48 -30.24 -42.89
N ARG A 168 -27.93 -29.12 -43.49
CA ARG A 168 -29.21 -29.09 -44.21
C ARG A 168 -29.06 -28.68 -45.66
N SER A 169 -28.87 -29.69 -46.50
CA SER A 169 -29.41 -29.70 -47.87
C SER A 169 -29.86 -31.12 -48.24
N PRO A 170 -30.97 -31.26 -48.98
CA PRO A 170 -32.00 -32.27 -48.71
C PRO A 170 -31.87 -33.51 -49.60
N LEU A 171 -32.26 -34.66 -49.04
CA LEU A 171 -32.55 -35.88 -49.80
C LEU A 171 -33.91 -35.76 -50.50
N LEU A 172 -33.97 -36.28 -51.74
CA LEU A 172 -35.10 -36.46 -52.69
C LEU A 172 -35.22 -35.34 -53.76
N SER A 173 -35.28 -35.64 -55.06
CA SER A 173 -36.11 -36.67 -55.71
C SER A 173 -35.46 -37.37 -56.93
N ARG A 174 -35.75 -38.66 -57.07
CA ARG A 174 -35.74 -39.42 -58.32
C ARG A 174 -36.65 -38.75 -59.37
N GLU A 175 -36.17 -38.67 -60.61
CA GLU A 175 -36.74 -39.33 -61.80
C GLU A 175 -35.69 -39.41 -62.91
#